data_AF-A0A069S9U1-F1
#
_entry.id   AF-A0A069S9U1-F1
#
_cell.length_a   1.000
_cell.length_b   1.000
_cell.length_c   1.000
_cell.angle_alpha   90.00
_cell.angle_beta   90.00
_cell.angle_gamma   90.00
#
_symmetry.space_group_name_H-M   'P 1'
#
loop_
_entity.id
_entity.type
_entity.pdbx_description
1 polymer ?
#
loop_
_entity_poly.entity_id
_entity_poly.type
_entity_poly.pdbx_seq_one_letter_code
_entity_poly.pdbx_strand_id
1 'polypeptide(L)'
;MKRIISIWILLLCAGISKVQAQNDATLAGMILVYTNKAEKELKNQEKVMLMQTTGHVWTKEEVEGTTDLQREFNNYLNSFRSIVCYAAQIYGFYHEISQLTDNMGDFTKQLSRHSTGALAVALSTRRNQIYREMILNSVEIVNDIRTACLSDNKMTERERMEIVFGIRPKLRSMNRTLQRLTKAVKYTTMGDIWREIDEGARPVADKYDIVKAAQRRWRQNGRNVRP
;
A
#
# COMPACT_ATOMS: atom_id res chain seq x y z
N MET A 1 32.81 -11.24 27.86
CA MET A 1 33.36 -9.93 27.40
C MET A 1 33.59 -9.85 25.89
N LYS A 2 34.23 -10.83 25.23
CA LYS A 2 34.48 -10.78 23.76
C LYS A 2 33.22 -10.78 22.87
N ARG A 3 32.10 -11.40 23.30
CA ARG A 3 30.82 -11.40 22.55
C ARG A 3 30.08 -10.06 22.59
N ILE A 4 30.22 -9.29 23.66
CA ILE A 4 29.55 -7.99 23.81
C ILE A 4 30.24 -6.96 22.90
N ILE A 5 31.56 -6.99 22.83
CA ILE A 5 32.35 -6.09 21.96
C ILE A 5 32.03 -6.35 20.47
N SER A 6 31.80 -7.61 20.08
CA SER A 6 31.39 -7.98 18.71
C SER A 6 30.00 -7.45 18.33
N ILE A 7 29.06 -7.36 19.27
CA ILE A 7 27.70 -6.84 19.03
C ILE A 7 27.72 -5.32 18.89
N TRP A 8 28.55 -4.64 19.69
CA TRP A 8 28.75 -3.20 19.57
C TRP A 8 29.42 -2.78 18.27
N ILE A 9 30.38 -3.57 17.76
CA ILE A 9 31.01 -3.33 16.46
C ILE A 9 30.02 -3.58 15.30
N LEU A 10 29.13 -4.57 15.41
CA LEU A 10 28.09 -4.82 14.39
C LEU A 10 27.03 -3.70 14.35
N LEU A 11 26.68 -3.14 15.51
CA LEU A 11 25.81 -1.95 15.65
C LEU A 11 26.48 -0.67 15.11
N LEU A 12 27.79 -0.52 15.29
CA LEU A 12 28.55 0.61 14.75
C LEU A 12 28.75 0.52 13.23
N CYS A 13 28.93 -0.68 12.67
CA CYS A 13 29.04 -0.88 11.21
C CYS A 13 27.71 -0.68 10.47
N ALA A 14 26.56 -0.87 11.12
CA ALA A 14 25.25 -0.50 10.56
C ALA A 14 25.05 1.04 10.46
N GLY A 15 25.89 1.83 11.14
CA GLY A 15 25.81 3.29 11.19
C GLY A 15 26.53 4.05 10.07
N ILE A 16 27.16 3.38 9.08
CA ILE A 16 27.95 4.04 8.02
C ILE A 16 27.28 3.97 6.64
N SER A 17 26.13 3.30 6.52
CA SER A 17 25.28 3.44 5.33
C SER A 17 24.53 4.76 5.41
N LYS A 18 25.17 5.84 4.96
CA LYS A 18 24.53 7.12 4.61
C LYS A 18 23.47 6.87 3.53
N VAL A 19 22.33 6.33 3.91
CA VAL A 19 21.08 6.53 3.19
C VAL A 19 20.50 7.77 3.82
N GLN A 20 20.34 8.84 3.04
CA GLN A 20 19.48 9.95 3.40
C GLN A 20 18.04 9.43 3.51
N ALA A 21 17.73 8.69 4.57
CA ALA A 21 16.38 8.58 5.05
C ALA A 21 16.13 9.91 5.77
N GLN A 22 15.44 10.80 5.06
CA GLN A 22 14.84 12.01 5.60
C GLN A 22 14.30 11.71 7.00
N ASN A 23 14.87 12.33 8.05
CA ASN A 23 14.38 12.19 9.42
C ASN A 23 12.95 12.72 9.44
N ASP A 24 11.99 11.81 9.32
CA ASP A 24 10.57 12.11 9.29
C ASP A 24 10.16 12.64 10.67
N ALA A 25 9.90 13.95 10.75
CA ALA A 25 9.53 14.65 11.99
C ALA A 25 8.30 14.02 12.66
N THR A 26 7.41 13.44 11.85
CA THR A 26 6.22 12.73 12.33
C THR A 26 6.57 11.38 12.97
N LEU A 27 7.53 10.64 12.40
CA LEU A 27 8.02 9.39 12.99
C LEU A 27 8.79 9.65 14.30
N ALA A 28 9.67 10.66 14.31
CA ALA A 28 10.39 11.08 15.52
C ALA A 28 9.42 11.55 16.62
N GLY A 29 8.38 12.31 16.26
CA GLY A 29 7.32 12.73 17.17
C GLY A 29 6.52 11.56 17.75
N MET A 30 6.17 10.57 16.92
CA MET A 30 5.51 9.34 17.37
C MET A 30 6.35 8.57 18.39
N ILE A 31 7.64 8.36 18.10
CA ILE A 31 8.55 7.67 19.02
C ILE A 31 8.63 8.40 20.37
N LEU A 32 8.73 9.73 20.35
CA LEU A 32 8.82 10.55 21.56
C LEU A 32 7.53 10.52 22.40
N VAL A 33 6.37 10.55 21.75
CA VAL A 33 5.07 10.38 22.44
C VAL A 33 4.97 9.00 23.08
N TYR A 34 5.47 7.95 22.42
CA TYR A 34 5.48 6.61 22.99
C TYR A 34 6.42 6.43 24.15
N THR A 35 7.63 6.98 24.08
CA THR A 35 8.57 6.93 25.20
C THR A 35 7.98 7.62 26.43
N ASN A 36 7.30 8.77 26.26
CA ASN A 36 6.63 9.47 27.35
C ASN A 36 5.48 8.65 27.95
N LYS A 37 4.69 7.97 27.12
CA LYS A 37 3.62 7.06 27.59
C LYS A 37 4.21 5.88 28.36
N ALA A 38 5.24 5.23 27.84
CA ALA A 38 5.89 4.09 28.50
C ALA A 38 6.48 4.48 29.87
N GLU A 39 7.13 5.64 29.96
CA GLU A 39 7.67 6.15 31.23
C GLU A 39 6.57 6.44 32.25
N LYS A 40 5.43 7.00 31.82
CA LYS A 40 4.27 7.26 32.68
C LYS A 40 3.69 5.96 33.24
N GLU A 41 3.51 4.94 32.40
CA GLU A 41 3.00 3.63 32.84
C GLU A 41 3.95 2.96 33.83
N LEU A 42 5.26 3.01 33.60
CA LEU A 42 6.26 2.47 34.53
C LEU A 42 6.18 3.13 35.90
N LYS A 43 6.08 4.47 35.96
CA LYS A 43 5.93 5.21 37.23
C LYS A 43 4.64 4.86 37.96
N ASN A 44 3.55 4.66 37.22
CA ASN A 44 2.27 4.27 37.83
C ASN A 44 2.33 2.83 38.35
N GLN A 45 3.02 1.94 37.65
CA GLN A 45 3.28 0.56 38.10
C GLN A 45 4.12 0.52 39.37
N GLU A 46 5.19 1.31 39.45
CA GLU A 46 6.00 1.46 40.67
C GLU A 46 5.15 1.96 41.85
N LYS A 47 4.28 2.95 41.63
CA LYS A 47 3.39 3.49 42.67
C LYS A 47 2.42 2.44 43.22
N VAL A 48 1.85 1.61 42.37
CA VAL A 48 0.95 0.52 42.79
C VAL A 48 1.71 -0.61 43.49
N MET A 49 2.91 -0.96 43.03
CA MET A 49 3.76 -1.93 43.73
C MET A 49 4.08 -1.47 45.16
N LEU A 50 4.32 -0.17 45.37
CA LEU A 50 4.56 0.39 46.71
C LEU A 50 3.32 0.27 47.61
N MET A 51 2.11 0.49 47.08
CA MET A 51 0.86 0.31 47.86
C MET A 51 0.62 -1.16 48.24
N GLN A 52 0.97 -2.12 47.39
CA GLN A 52 0.83 -3.54 47.72
C GLN A 52 1.78 -4.02 48.83
N THR A 53 2.87 -3.29 49.11
CA THR A 53 3.82 -3.68 50.17
C THR A 53 3.35 -3.30 51.58
N THR A 54 2.32 -2.46 51.72
CA THR A 54 1.69 -2.14 53.01
C THR A 54 0.55 -3.13 53.27
N GLY A 55 0.79 -4.12 54.13
CA GLY A 55 0.01 -5.37 54.15
C GLY A 55 -1.47 -5.33 54.58
N HIS A 56 -2.22 -6.28 54.02
CA HIS A 56 -3.25 -7.17 54.60
C HIS A 56 -4.68 -6.69 54.87
N VAL A 57 -5.11 -5.54 54.35
CA VAL A 57 -6.53 -5.28 54.06
C VAL A 57 -6.58 -4.54 52.73
N TRP A 58 -7.19 -5.13 51.70
CA TRP A 58 -7.45 -4.40 50.45
C TRP A 58 -8.39 -3.24 50.77
N THR A 59 -7.83 -2.04 50.92
CA THR A 59 -8.61 -0.83 51.09
C THR A 59 -9.28 -0.49 49.76
N LYS A 60 -10.42 0.21 49.81
CA LYS A 60 -11.15 0.61 48.59
C LYS A 60 -10.25 1.44 47.66
N GLU A 61 -9.34 2.25 48.22
CA GLU A 61 -8.37 3.04 47.45
C GLU A 61 -7.34 2.17 46.71
N GLU A 62 -6.88 1.06 47.29
CA GLU A 62 -5.95 0.11 46.62
C GLU A 62 -6.64 -0.66 45.49
N VAL A 63 -7.90 -1.06 45.68
CA VAL A 63 -8.69 -1.69 44.61
C VAL A 63 -8.91 -0.70 43.46
N GLU A 64 -9.29 0.53 43.76
CA GLU A 64 -9.47 1.58 42.74
C GLU A 64 -8.14 1.87 42.02
N GLY A 65 -7.03 2.04 42.74
CA GLY A 65 -5.71 2.30 42.16
C GLY A 65 -5.20 1.16 41.27
N THR A 66 -5.44 -0.11 41.64
CA THR A 66 -5.07 -1.26 40.81
C THR A 66 -5.97 -1.38 39.56
N THR A 67 -7.26 -1.07 39.67
CA THR A 67 -8.16 -1.05 38.48
C THR A 67 -7.83 0.09 37.52
N ASP A 68 -7.46 1.27 38.03
CA ASP A 68 -7.01 2.40 37.21
C ASP A 68 -5.70 2.09 36.49
N LEU A 69 -4.75 1.43 37.17
CA LEU A 69 -3.52 0.96 36.53
C LEU A 69 -3.78 -0.08 35.45
N GLN A 70 -4.67 -1.04 35.69
CA GLN A 70 -5.06 -2.00 34.65
C GLN A 70 -5.69 -1.29 33.44
N ARG A 71 -6.47 -0.22 33.66
CA ARG A 71 -7.05 0.59 32.58
C ARG A 71 -5.98 1.35 31.80
N GLU A 72 -5.03 2.00 32.48
CA GLU A 72 -3.93 2.72 31.84
C GLU A 72 -3.00 1.78 31.05
N PHE A 73 -2.65 0.63 31.63
CA PHE A 73 -1.87 -0.40 30.94
C PHE A 73 -2.59 -0.93 29.68
N ASN A 74 -3.92 -1.12 29.74
CA ASN A 74 -4.70 -1.51 28.57
C ASN A 74 -4.70 -0.41 27.48
N ASN A 75 -4.76 0.87 27.87
CA ASN A 75 -4.63 1.99 26.93
C ASN A 75 -3.23 2.06 26.29
N TYR A 76 -2.19 1.74 27.06
CA TYR A 76 -0.83 1.61 26.54
C TYR A 76 -0.71 0.45 25.54
N LEU A 77 -1.22 -0.74 25.86
CA LEU A 77 -1.20 -1.88 24.93
C LEU A 77 -1.98 -1.60 23.64
N ASN A 78 -3.13 -0.93 23.74
CA ASN A 78 -3.89 -0.49 22.58
C ASN A 78 -3.11 0.49 21.71
N SER A 79 -2.40 1.43 22.34
CA SER A 79 -1.48 2.34 21.65
C SER A 79 -0.39 1.51 20.95
N PHE A 80 0.34 0.65 21.67
CA PHE A 80 1.42 -0.17 21.11
C PHE A 80 0.97 -1.01 19.91
N ARG A 81 -0.22 -1.63 19.98
CA ARG A 81 -0.82 -2.35 18.86
C ARG A 81 -0.95 -1.47 17.61
N SER A 82 -1.38 -0.22 17.75
CA SER A 82 -1.47 0.73 16.63
C SER A 82 -0.11 0.97 15.97
N ILE A 83 0.99 1.14 16.74
CA ILE A 83 2.33 1.29 16.15
C ILE A 83 2.74 0.07 15.36
N VAL A 84 2.57 -1.12 15.94
CA VAL A 84 2.96 -2.37 15.29
C VAL A 84 2.21 -2.53 13.97
N CYS A 85 0.93 -2.17 13.94
CA CYS A 85 0.14 -2.09 12.72
C CYS A 85 0.71 -1.09 11.70
N TYR A 86 1.10 0.13 12.12
CA TYR A 86 1.75 1.10 11.24
C TYR A 86 3.06 0.55 10.65
N ALA A 87 3.92 -0.06 11.47
CA ALA A 87 5.18 -0.64 11.02
C ALA A 87 4.96 -1.77 9.99
N ALA A 88 4.01 -2.67 10.25
CA ALA A 88 3.65 -3.72 9.30
C ALA A 88 3.11 -3.15 7.98
N GLN A 89 2.32 -2.08 8.05
CA GLN A 89 1.74 -1.42 6.89
C GLN A 89 2.81 -0.70 6.04
N ILE A 90 3.79 -0.06 6.68
CA ILE A 90 4.94 0.56 6.00
C ILE A 90 5.69 -0.49 5.16
N TYR A 91 5.97 -1.67 5.72
CA TYR A 91 6.59 -2.75 4.95
C TYR A 91 5.69 -3.21 3.79
N GLY A 92 4.38 -3.33 4.03
CA GLY A 92 3.40 -3.63 2.98
C GLY A 92 3.42 -2.62 1.84
N PHE A 93 3.58 -1.33 2.14
CA PHE A 93 3.72 -0.29 1.12
C PHE A 93 5.02 -0.39 0.34
N TYR A 94 6.16 -0.59 1.02
CA TYR A 94 7.44 -0.76 0.33
C TYR A 94 7.38 -1.87 -0.72
N HIS A 95 6.76 -3.01 -0.38
CA HIS A 95 6.59 -4.11 -1.31
C HIS A 95 5.75 -3.74 -2.54
N GLU A 96 4.59 -3.12 -2.34
CA GLU A 96 3.69 -2.76 -3.44
C GLU A 96 4.25 -1.62 -4.32
N ILE A 97 4.93 -0.64 -3.71
CA ILE A 97 5.59 0.46 -4.42
C ILE A 97 6.77 -0.06 -5.24
N SER A 98 7.60 -0.94 -4.69
CA SER A 98 8.70 -1.55 -5.43
C SER A 98 8.18 -2.29 -6.66
N GLN A 99 7.13 -3.11 -6.52
CA GLN A 99 6.51 -3.78 -7.66
C GLN A 99 5.95 -2.79 -8.68
N LEU A 100 5.38 -1.66 -8.23
CA LEU A 100 4.84 -0.65 -9.12
C LEU A 100 5.94 0.02 -9.95
N THR A 101 7.06 0.36 -9.32
CA THR A 101 8.23 0.91 -10.00
C THR A 101 8.78 -0.09 -11.03
N ASP A 102 8.89 -1.38 -10.67
CA ASP A 102 9.36 -2.42 -11.60
C ASP A 102 8.40 -2.58 -12.79
N ASN A 103 7.09 -2.68 -12.52
CA ASN A 103 6.05 -2.77 -13.56
C ASN A 103 6.04 -1.53 -14.48
N MET A 104 6.31 -0.33 -13.94
CA MET A 104 6.44 0.91 -14.74
C MET A 104 7.68 0.89 -15.62
N GLY A 105 8.80 0.38 -15.10
CA GLY A 105 10.03 0.17 -15.87
C GLY A 105 9.80 -0.79 -17.03
N ASP A 106 9.12 -1.91 -16.78
CA ASP A 106 8.79 -2.88 -17.81
C ASP A 106 7.79 -2.34 -18.84
N PHE A 107 6.79 -1.57 -18.40
CA PHE A 107 5.87 -0.89 -19.30
C PHE A 107 6.62 0.06 -20.25
N THR A 108 7.54 0.86 -19.73
CA THR A 108 8.37 1.78 -20.53
C THR A 108 9.20 1.03 -21.58
N LYS A 109 9.82 -0.11 -21.20
CA LYS A 109 10.55 -0.96 -22.15
C LYS A 109 9.64 -1.56 -23.22
N GLN A 110 8.39 -1.92 -22.88
CA GLN A 110 7.44 -2.41 -23.88
C GLN A 110 6.97 -1.30 -24.81
N LEU A 111 6.74 -0.09 -24.31
CA LEU A 111 6.41 1.07 -25.14
C LEU A 111 7.51 1.36 -26.18
N SER A 112 8.78 1.29 -25.79
CA SER A 112 9.90 1.53 -26.72
C SER A 112 10.04 0.43 -27.77
N ARG A 113 9.70 -0.82 -27.44
CA ARG A 113 9.79 -1.97 -28.36
C ARG A 113 8.56 -2.14 -29.26
N HIS A 114 7.39 -1.75 -28.78
CA HIS A 114 6.10 -1.95 -29.44
C HIS A 114 5.31 -0.64 -29.51
N SER A 115 5.91 0.41 -30.07
CA SER A 115 5.27 1.73 -30.23
C SER A 115 3.96 1.67 -31.02
N THR A 116 3.89 0.83 -32.05
CA THR A 116 2.65 0.56 -32.81
C THR A 116 1.57 -0.10 -31.95
N GLY A 117 1.97 -0.98 -31.01
CA GLY A 117 1.05 -1.61 -30.08
C GLY A 117 0.48 -0.61 -29.06
N ALA A 118 1.27 0.37 -28.63
CA ALA A 118 0.80 1.46 -27.77
C ALA A 118 -0.29 2.29 -28.46
N LEU A 119 -0.03 2.71 -29.70
CA LEU A 119 -1.02 3.40 -30.53
C LEU A 119 -2.27 2.56 -30.74
N ALA A 120 -2.11 1.26 -31.01
CA ALA A 120 -3.23 0.35 -31.19
C ALA A 120 -4.10 0.24 -29.92
N VAL A 121 -3.49 0.12 -28.74
CA VAL A 121 -4.25 0.10 -27.47
C VAL A 121 -4.99 1.41 -27.23
N ALA A 122 -4.37 2.56 -27.52
CA ALA A 122 -4.99 3.87 -27.35
C ALA A 122 -6.20 4.08 -28.28
N LEU A 123 -6.12 3.58 -29.52
CA LEU A 123 -7.20 3.67 -30.51
C LEU A 123 -8.34 2.66 -30.29
N SER A 124 -8.10 1.59 -29.51
CA SER A 124 -9.13 0.60 -29.19
C SER A 124 -10.19 1.18 -28.26
N THR A 125 -11.46 1.09 -28.63
CA THR A 125 -12.58 1.55 -27.79
C THR A 125 -12.66 0.74 -26.49
N ARG A 126 -12.34 -0.56 -26.56
CA ARG A 126 -12.34 -1.46 -25.40
C ARG A 126 -11.05 -1.36 -24.59
N ARG A 127 -9.87 -1.42 -25.23
CA ARG A 127 -8.60 -1.49 -24.50
C ARG A 127 -8.14 -0.14 -23.94
N ASN A 128 -8.63 0.99 -24.49
CA ASN A 128 -8.37 2.32 -23.93
C ASN A 128 -9.03 2.54 -22.55
N GLN A 129 -9.98 1.69 -22.14
CA GLN A 129 -10.50 1.71 -20.77
C GLN A 129 -9.39 1.49 -19.72
N ILE A 130 -8.34 0.73 -20.07
CA ILE A 130 -7.22 0.44 -19.16
C ILE A 130 -6.41 1.71 -18.85
N TYR A 131 -6.23 2.61 -19.82
CA TYR A 131 -5.60 3.91 -19.57
C TYR A 131 -6.44 4.79 -18.64
N ARG A 132 -7.75 4.82 -18.84
CA ARG A 132 -8.68 5.57 -17.97
C ARG A 132 -8.66 5.03 -16.55
N GLU A 133 -8.73 3.71 -16.39
CA GLU A 133 -8.63 3.03 -15.10
C GLU A 133 -7.30 3.36 -14.40
N MET A 134 -6.18 3.37 -15.13
CA MET A 134 -4.87 3.75 -14.60
C MET A 134 -4.86 5.17 -14.03
N ILE A 135 -5.39 6.14 -14.80
CA ILE A 135 -5.43 7.55 -14.40
C ILE A 135 -6.30 7.72 -13.17
N LEU A 136 -7.53 7.18 -13.18
CA LEU A 136 -8.45 7.27 -12.05
C LEU A 136 -7.87 6.65 -10.78
N ASN A 137 -7.33 5.43 -10.88
CA ASN A 137 -6.69 4.76 -9.74
C ASN A 137 -5.51 5.58 -9.19
N SER A 138 -4.70 6.19 -10.06
CA SER A 138 -3.57 7.02 -9.62
C SER A 138 -4.03 8.28 -8.87
N VAL A 139 -5.10 8.94 -9.34
CA VAL A 139 -5.68 10.12 -8.69
C VAL A 139 -6.28 9.75 -7.33
N GLU A 140 -6.98 8.62 -7.24
CA GLU A 140 -7.52 8.12 -5.97
C GLU A 140 -6.42 7.85 -4.93
N ILE A 141 -5.31 7.21 -5.33
CA ILE A 141 -4.18 6.94 -4.44
C ILE A 141 -3.56 8.25 -3.95
N VAL A 142 -3.31 9.20 -4.85
CA VAL A 142 -2.74 10.51 -4.49
C VAL A 142 -3.68 11.29 -3.58
N ASN A 143 -4.99 11.22 -3.82
CA ASN A 143 -5.98 11.85 -2.95
C ASN A 143 -6.01 11.22 -1.56
N ASP A 144 -6.00 9.89 -1.45
CA ASP A 144 -5.95 9.22 -0.14
C ASP A 144 -4.67 9.58 0.63
N ILE A 145 -3.52 9.65 -0.05
CA ILE A 145 -2.24 10.09 0.55
C ILE A 145 -2.35 11.54 1.03
N ARG A 146 -2.91 12.43 0.20
CA ARG A 146 -3.13 13.84 0.60
C ARG A 146 -4.06 13.91 1.81
N THR A 147 -5.13 13.14 1.84
CA THR A 147 -6.06 13.08 2.98
C THR A 147 -5.35 12.57 4.24
N ALA A 148 -4.54 11.51 4.12
CA ALA A 148 -3.84 10.92 5.26
C ALA A 148 -2.67 11.75 5.79
N CYS A 149 -1.95 12.50 4.94
CA CYS A 149 -0.67 13.13 5.31
C CYS A 149 -0.67 14.67 5.27
N LEU A 150 -1.45 15.29 4.37
CA LEU A 150 -1.29 16.72 4.03
C LEU A 150 -2.52 17.58 4.33
N SER A 151 -3.61 16.96 4.75
CA SER A 151 -4.86 17.68 5.00
C SER A 151 -4.89 18.18 6.43
N ASP A 152 -5.10 19.49 6.63
CA ASP A 152 -5.42 20.11 7.93
C ASP A 152 -6.80 19.70 8.49
N ASN A 153 -7.35 18.60 7.97
CA ASN A 153 -8.64 18.10 8.38
C ASN A 153 -8.49 17.47 9.77
N LYS A 154 -9.34 17.87 10.70
CA LYS A 154 -9.43 17.22 12.01
C LYS A 154 -9.92 15.78 11.80
N MET A 155 -9.00 14.83 11.89
CA MET A 155 -9.27 13.40 11.82
C MET A 155 -8.74 12.70 13.07
N THR A 156 -9.47 11.71 13.55
CA THR A 156 -9.02 10.81 14.62
C THR A 156 -7.91 9.88 14.11
N GLU A 157 -7.10 9.31 15.03
CA GLU A 157 -6.08 8.33 14.66
C GLU A 157 -6.69 7.10 13.96
N ARG A 158 -7.91 6.73 14.35
CA ARG A 158 -8.66 5.64 13.73
C ARG A 158 -9.06 5.94 12.28
N GLU A 159 -9.63 7.10 12.01
CA GLU A 159 -10.02 7.50 10.65
C GLU A 159 -8.79 7.60 9.75
N ARG A 160 -7.69 8.17 10.25
CA ARG A 160 -6.41 8.20 9.52
C ARG A 160 -5.91 6.80 9.20
N MET A 161 -5.99 5.90 10.17
CA MET A 161 -5.59 4.51 10.02
C MET A 161 -6.44 3.80 8.95
N GLU A 162 -7.76 4.01 8.93
CA GLU A 162 -8.66 3.45 7.91
C GLU A 162 -8.29 3.91 6.50
N ILE A 163 -7.97 5.21 6.32
CA ILE A 163 -7.51 5.75 5.04
C ILE A 163 -6.19 5.10 4.63
N VAL A 164 -5.20 5.04 5.54
CA VAL A 164 -3.90 4.42 5.26
C VAL A 164 -4.05 2.94 4.88
N PHE A 165 -4.92 2.19 5.55
CA PHE A 165 -5.21 0.81 5.17
C PHE A 165 -5.86 0.70 3.78
N GLY A 166 -6.65 1.70 3.38
CA GLY A 166 -7.28 1.77 2.05
C GLY A 166 -6.30 1.95 0.87
N ILE A 167 -5.13 2.55 1.12
CA ILE A 167 -4.14 2.85 0.05
C ILE A 167 -3.53 1.56 -0.53
N ARG A 168 -3.21 0.56 0.32
CA ARG A 168 -2.47 -0.63 -0.12
C ARG A 168 -3.27 -1.49 -1.12
N PRO A 169 -4.56 -1.80 -0.90
CA PRO A 169 -5.39 -2.45 -1.91
C PRO A 169 -5.44 -1.69 -3.24
N LYS A 170 -5.48 -0.35 -3.22
CA LYS A 170 -5.46 0.48 -4.43
C LYS A 170 -4.14 0.37 -5.18
N LEU A 171 -3.00 0.43 -4.47
CA LEU A 171 -1.67 0.18 -5.08
C LEU A 171 -1.59 -1.21 -5.73
N ARG A 172 -2.11 -2.24 -5.07
CA ARG A 172 -2.16 -3.59 -5.63
C ARG A 172 -3.05 -3.67 -6.88
N SER A 173 -4.16 -2.95 -6.89
CA SER A 173 -5.02 -2.82 -8.08
C SER A 173 -4.27 -2.15 -9.22
N MET A 174 -3.61 -1.02 -8.95
CA MET A 174 -2.81 -0.28 -9.91
C MET A 174 -1.69 -1.13 -10.51
N ASN A 175 -1.00 -1.94 -9.70
CA ASN A 175 -0.02 -2.93 -10.16
C ASN A 175 -0.60 -3.91 -11.19
N ARG A 176 -1.78 -4.48 -10.90
CA ARG A 176 -2.46 -5.41 -11.82
C ARG A 176 -2.89 -4.71 -13.11
N THR A 177 -3.44 -3.50 -13.01
CA THR A 177 -3.87 -2.71 -14.17
C THR A 177 -2.68 -2.34 -15.05
N LEU A 178 -1.51 -2.06 -14.46
CA LEU A 178 -0.28 -1.74 -15.21
C LEU A 178 0.28 -2.94 -15.95
N GLN A 179 0.26 -4.11 -15.32
CA GLN A 179 0.62 -5.35 -15.99
C GLN A 179 -0.35 -5.70 -17.14
N ARG A 180 -1.66 -5.46 -16.94
CA ARG A 180 -2.66 -5.63 -18.01
C ARG A 180 -2.38 -4.67 -19.17
N LEU A 181 -2.08 -3.42 -18.88
CA LEU A 181 -1.72 -2.42 -19.90
C LEU A 181 -0.46 -2.83 -20.67
N THR A 182 0.57 -3.27 -19.95
CA THR A 182 1.83 -3.76 -20.53
C THR A 182 1.60 -4.93 -21.49
N LYS A 183 0.78 -5.91 -21.07
CA LYS A 183 0.40 -7.03 -21.93
C LYS A 183 -0.44 -6.57 -23.13
N ALA A 184 -1.37 -5.63 -22.92
CA ALA A 184 -2.17 -5.08 -23.99
C ALA A 184 -1.29 -4.41 -25.06
N VAL A 185 -0.30 -3.61 -24.65
CA VAL A 185 0.65 -2.97 -25.57
C VAL A 185 1.47 -4.01 -26.33
N LYS A 186 1.94 -5.06 -25.64
CA LYS A 186 2.75 -6.10 -26.28
C LYS A 186 1.99 -6.93 -27.32
N TYR A 187 0.73 -7.27 -27.07
CA TYR A 187 -0.02 -8.25 -27.87
C TYR A 187 -1.12 -7.65 -28.76
N THR A 188 -1.35 -6.34 -28.70
CA THR A 188 -2.30 -5.67 -29.57
C THR A 188 -1.60 -5.16 -30.82
N THR A 189 -2.13 -5.51 -31.97
CA THR A 189 -1.63 -5.06 -33.27
C THR A 189 -2.59 -4.07 -33.91
N MET A 190 -2.09 -3.25 -34.84
CA MET A 190 -2.94 -2.33 -35.59
C MET A 190 -4.01 -3.06 -36.43
N GLY A 191 -3.71 -4.30 -36.86
CA GLY A 191 -4.67 -5.15 -37.55
C GLY A 191 -5.84 -5.60 -36.66
N ASP A 192 -5.64 -5.70 -35.34
CA ASP A 192 -6.73 -5.96 -34.39
C ASP A 192 -7.66 -4.75 -34.29
N ILE A 193 -7.11 -3.54 -34.37
CA ILE A 193 -7.86 -2.28 -34.31
C ILE A 193 -8.64 -2.04 -35.59
N TRP A 194 -8.03 -2.27 -36.74
CA TRP A 194 -8.72 -2.20 -38.03
C TRP A 194 -9.99 -3.07 -38.03
N ARG A 195 -9.88 -4.29 -37.48
CA ARG A 195 -11.03 -5.20 -37.35
C ARG A 195 -12.05 -4.74 -36.32
N GLU A 196 -11.61 -4.15 -35.20
CA GLU A 196 -12.51 -3.55 -34.22
C GLU A 196 -13.35 -2.43 -34.83
N ILE A 197 -12.74 -1.58 -35.66
CA ILE A 197 -13.40 -0.49 -36.37
C ILE A 197 -14.33 -1.04 -37.46
N ASP A 198 -13.87 -1.98 -38.30
CA ASP A 198 -14.68 -2.59 -39.35
C ASP A 198 -15.89 -3.35 -38.79
N GLU A 199 -15.72 -4.07 -37.67
CA GLU A 199 -16.83 -4.75 -37.00
C GLU A 199 -17.82 -3.75 -36.37
N GLY A 200 -17.34 -2.62 -35.84
CA GLY A 200 -18.18 -1.56 -35.26
C GLY A 200 -18.94 -0.70 -36.27
N ALA A 201 -18.44 -0.60 -37.51
CA ALA A 201 -19.06 0.15 -38.59
C ALA A 201 -20.21 -0.60 -39.29
N ARG A 202 -20.35 -1.91 -39.05
CA ARG A 202 -21.43 -2.72 -39.63
C ARG A 202 -22.76 -2.47 -38.91
N PRO A 203 -23.89 -2.40 -39.63
CA PRO A 203 -25.22 -2.31 -39.00
C PRO A 203 -25.51 -3.53 -38.13
N VAL A 204 -26.47 -3.40 -37.20
CA VAL A 204 -26.79 -4.37 -36.14
C VAL A 204 -26.72 -5.81 -36.64
N ALA A 205 -25.68 -6.51 -36.20
CA ALA A 205 -25.33 -7.85 -36.64
C ALA A 205 -26.34 -8.89 -36.15
N ASP A 206 -26.75 -9.80 -37.03
CA ASP A 206 -27.48 -11.01 -36.63
C ASP A 206 -26.62 -11.82 -35.63
N LYS A 207 -27.25 -12.65 -34.78
CA LYS A 207 -26.56 -13.48 -33.78
C LYS A 207 -25.46 -14.32 -34.41
N TYR A 208 -25.66 -14.80 -35.63
CA TYR A 208 -24.66 -15.53 -36.40
C TYR A 208 -23.39 -14.71 -36.67
N ASP A 209 -23.55 -13.45 -37.08
CA ASP A 209 -22.43 -12.55 -37.40
C ASP A 209 -21.62 -12.19 -36.14
N ILE A 210 -22.31 -12.01 -35.01
CA ILE A 210 -21.64 -11.80 -33.71
C ILE A 210 -20.78 -13.01 -33.34
N VAL A 211 -21.30 -14.23 -33.51
CA VAL A 211 -20.55 -15.47 -33.23
C VAL A 211 -19.35 -15.61 -34.16
N LYS A 212 -19.53 -15.34 -35.46
CA LYS A 212 -18.43 -15.38 -36.44
C LYS A 212 -17.36 -14.33 -36.15
N ALA A 213 -17.74 -13.12 -35.75
CA ALA A 213 -16.82 -12.07 -35.31
C ALA A 213 -16.02 -12.49 -34.07
N ALA A 214 -16.71 -13.06 -33.06
CA ALA A 214 -16.05 -13.57 -31.86
C ALA A 214 -15.06 -14.71 -32.18
N GLN A 215 -15.42 -15.66 -33.06
CA GLN A 215 -14.53 -16.73 -33.51
C GLN A 215 -13.29 -16.18 -34.24
N ARG A 216 -13.47 -15.17 -35.10
CA ARG A 216 -12.35 -14.49 -35.79
C ARG A 216 -11.40 -13.83 -34.80
N ARG A 217 -11.93 -13.07 -33.84
CA ARG A 217 -11.15 -12.44 -32.77
C ARG A 217 -10.39 -13.45 -31.93
N TRP A 218 -11.01 -14.57 -31.55
CA TRP A 218 -10.36 -15.63 -30.78
C TRP A 218 -9.18 -16.26 -31.52
N ARG A 219 -9.37 -16.63 -32.80
CA ARG A 219 -8.29 -17.21 -33.62
C ARG A 219 -7.10 -16.26 -33.79
N GLN A 220 -7.38 -14.96 -33.90
CA GLN A 220 -6.35 -13.94 -34.09
C GLN A 220 -5.57 -13.67 -32.80
N ASN A 221 -6.26 -13.50 -31.67
CA ASN A 221 -5.60 -13.41 -30.37
C ASN A 221 -4.72 -14.65 -30.11
N GLY A 222 -5.17 -15.84 -30.52
CA GLY A 222 -4.37 -17.07 -30.43
C GLY A 222 -3.11 -17.09 -31.31
N ARG A 223 -3.04 -16.28 -32.38
CA ARG A 223 -1.80 -16.12 -33.20
C ARG A 223 -0.81 -15.19 -32.51
N ASN A 224 -1.29 -14.13 -31.88
CA ASN A 224 -0.44 -13.13 -31.20
C ASN A 224 0.20 -13.65 -29.90
N VAL A 225 -0.28 -14.78 -29.36
CA VAL A 225 0.17 -15.37 -28.09
C VAL A 225 1.22 -16.49 -28.29
N ARG A 226 1.48 -16.94 -29.52
CA ARG A 226 2.49 -17.98 -29.77
C ARG A 226 3.90 -17.43 -29.50
N PRO A 227 4.79 -18.21 -28.84
CA PRO A 227 6.14 -17.80 -28.48
C PRO A 227 7.01 -17.47 -29.68
#